data_AF-A0A1H9HX00-F1
#
_entry.id   AF-A0A1H9HX00-F1
#
_cell.length_a   1.000
_cell.length_b   1.000
_cell.length_c   1.000
_cell.angle_alpha   90.00
_cell.angle_beta   90.00
_cell.angle_gamma   90.00
#
_symmetry.space_group_name_H-M   'P 1'
#
loop_
_entity.id
_entity.type
_entity.pdbx_description
1 polymer ?
#
loop_
_entity_poly.entity_id
_entity_poly.type
_entity_poly.pdbx_seq_one_letter_code
_entity_poly.pdbx_strand_id
1 'polypeptide(L)'
;MIQVHVSDQVLDDARGRQREGEASLTPAQVKRIAKRLGEGINGLPPEEYREQLRERVKKFALAQDVDLPTPDTRSTFWSYQLEDHPGIDAKAGEALYSMHMAAAYTEAQNSITPDTLRYLEGTPGGKTLGELHLWDAQVQNALGLNKEAGTTLAYDAWGALSEKYAAKTENEALFFMAELNPNTVAYQTESRQLRQDGKLDIINFMYPAPTQKYADLAPETQELLTSQAVRAQVHTFAYDEKDPKYTPLTKAGHLDLKQLAALPTPEAQRAAVLEVCARVATMDGPARAADVEKLVEEIKVLRPDHEVTLPSVEDQQWAAELRNPEKGSPARPFPVAVSTHGQYLPGVEVNARTAPARVESSTVPASEAATVRTHGFLTGVTPQPKPVTTLDRNNTSAAPTQAPPAPEQSRDPGMGV
;
A
#
# COMPACT_ATOMS: atom_id res chain seq x y z
N MET A 1 -5.57 -11.89 -14.64
CA MET A 1 -5.48 -11.17 -13.35
C MET A 1 -6.63 -11.68 -12.47
N ILE A 2 -6.34 -12.42 -11.40
CA ILE A 2 -7.38 -12.83 -10.44
C ILE A 2 -7.64 -11.60 -9.58
N GLN A 3 -8.69 -10.84 -9.89
CA GLN A 3 -9.21 -9.89 -8.91
C GLN A 3 -9.73 -10.70 -7.73
N VAL A 4 -9.09 -10.56 -6.58
CA VAL A 4 -9.59 -11.16 -5.34
C VAL A 4 -10.89 -10.44 -5.01
N HIS A 5 -12.01 -11.13 -5.20
CA HIS A 5 -13.32 -10.59 -4.86
C HIS A 5 -13.44 -10.54 -3.33
N VAL A 6 -13.35 -9.34 -2.76
CA VAL A 6 -13.70 -9.11 -1.36
C VAL A 6 -15.22 -9.18 -1.23
N SER A 7 -15.75 -10.14 -0.48
CA SER A 7 -17.19 -10.29 -0.30
C SER A 7 -17.77 -9.17 0.57
N ASP A 8 -19.07 -8.87 0.39
CA ASP A 8 -19.80 -7.92 1.22
C ASP A 8 -19.71 -8.26 2.72
N GLN A 9 -19.64 -9.54 3.05
CA GLN A 9 -19.45 -10.01 4.43
C GLN A 9 -18.11 -9.57 5.04
N VAL A 10 -17.02 -9.62 4.26
CA VAL A 10 -15.70 -9.14 4.73
C VAL A 10 -15.73 -7.63 4.94
N LEU A 11 -16.39 -6.91 4.04
CA LEU A 11 -16.53 -5.46 4.14
C LEU A 11 -17.36 -5.06 5.37
N ASP A 12 -18.46 -5.75 5.64
CA ASP A 12 -19.31 -5.49 6.80
C ASP A 12 -18.63 -5.84 8.13
N ASP A 13 -17.83 -6.92 8.18
CA ASP A 13 -17.00 -7.25 9.33
C ASP A 13 -15.92 -6.18 9.57
N ALA A 14 -15.24 -5.72 8.51
CA ALA A 14 -14.26 -4.64 8.62
C ALA A 14 -14.90 -3.35 9.16
N ARG A 15 -16.11 -3.00 8.70
CA ARG A 15 -16.89 -1.88 9.26
C ARG A 15 -17.28 -2.10 10.72
N GLY A 16 -17.64 -3.34 11.09
CA GLY A 16 -17.94 -3.74 12.46
C GLY A 16 -16.76 -3.46 13.38
N ARG A 17 -15.58 -3.99 13.04
CA ARG A 17 -14.33 -3.75 13.75
C ARG A 17 -14.04 -2.26 13.87
N GLN A 18 -14.21 -1.49 12.79
CA GLN A 18 -13.93 -0.07 12.82
C GLN A 18 -14.85 0.69 13.81
N ARG A 19 -16.12 0.27 13.93
CA ARG A 19 -17.07 0.89 14.86
C ARG A 19 -16.82 0.49 16.31
N GLU A 20 -16.40 -0.74 16.56
CA GLU A 20 -16.12 -1.23 17.91
C GLU A 20 -14.90 -0.55 18.52
N GLY A 21 -13.84 -0.36 17.73
CA GLY A 21 -12.60 0.27 18.19
C GLY A 21 -11.86 -0.55 19.26
N GLU A 22 -10.74 0.00 19.74
CA GLU A 22 -10.06 -0.55 20.91
C GLU A 22 -10.70 -0.03 22.20
N ALA A 23 -10.88 -0.92 23.18
CA ALA A 23 -11.36 -0.53 24.50
C ALA A 23 -10.36 0.42 25.18
N SER A 24 -10.86 1.52 25.74
CA SER A 24 -10.01 2.49 26.44
C SER A 24 -9.32 1.86 27.65
N LEU A 25 -8.05 2.23 27.85
CA LEU A 25 -7.26 1.76 28.99
C LEU A 25 -7.74 2.40 30.30
N THR A 26 -7.75 1.61 31.37
CA THR A 26 -7.91 2.13 32.72
C THR A 26 -6.60 2.81 33.19
N PRO A 27 -6.67 3.79 34.11
CA PRO A 27 -5.46 4.41 34.67
C PRO A 27 -4.48 3.41 35.29
N ALA A 28 -4.98 2.30 35.85
CA ALA A 28 -4.17 1.23 36.42
C ALA A 28 -3.41 0.44 35.34
N GLN A 29 -4.02 0.20 34.17
CA GLN A 29 -3.35 -0.43 33.04
C GLN A 29 -2.26 0.47 32.46
N VAL A 30 -2.58 1.74 32.21
CA VAL A 30 -1.60 2.75 31.73
C VAL A 30 -0.38 2.80 32.65
N LYS A 31 -0.60 2.94 33.96
CA LYS A 31 0.48 2.98 34.95
C LYS A 31 1.32 1.69 34.98
N ARG A 32 0.68 0.52 34.79
CA ARG A 32 1.37 -0.78 34.76
C ARG A 32 2.28 -0.88 33.53
N ILE A 33 1.78 -0.49 32.35
CA ILE A 33 2.54 -0.48 31.10
C ILE A 33 3.73 0.47 31.23
N ALA A 34 3.50 1.72 31.62
CA ALA A 34 4.56 2.72 31.78
C ALA A 34 5.63 2.29 32.79
N LYS A 35 5.21 1.71 33.94
CA LYS A 35 6.15 1.18 34.94
C LYS A 35 7.02 0.06 34.38
N ARG A 36 6.44 -0.89 33.64
CA ARG A 36 7.17 -2.00 33.00
C ARG A 36 8.20 -1.47 32.01
N LEU A 37 7.81 -0.54 31.15
CA LEU A 37 8.70 0.04 30.14
C LEU A 37 9.83 0.87 30.76
N GLY A 38 9.54 1.60 31.84
CA GLY A 38 10.50 2.44 32.55
C GLY A 38 11.38 1.75 33.59
N GLU A 39 11.20 0.44 33.82
CA GLU A 39 11.85 -0.28 34.92
C GLU A 39 13.39 -0.21 34.84
N GLY A 40 14.04 0.35 35.87
CA GLY A 40 15.50 0.52 35.88
C GLY A 40 16.04 1.68 35.03
N ILE A 41 15.19 2.46 34.35
CA ILE A 41 15.61 3.67 33.60
C ILE A 41 14.89 4.95 34.02
N ASN A 42 13.80 4.88 34.78
CA ASN A 42 12.98 6.04 35.20
C ASN A 42 13.73 7.14 35.98
N GLY A 43 14.94 6.86 36.49
CA GLY A 43 15.76 7.84 37.22
C GLY A 43 16.83 8.53 36.37
N LEU A 44 16.93 8.19 35.08
CA LEU A 44 17.92 8.77 34.17
C LEU A 44 17.55 10.22 33.80
N PRO A 45 18.53 11.04 33.38
CA PRO A 45 18.26 12.32 32.74
C PRO A 45 17.30 12.19 31.56
N PRO A 46 16.45 13.20 31.25
CA PRO A 46 15.38 13.07 30.26
C PRO A 46 15.81 12.57 28.87
N GLU A 47 16.95 13.04 28.35
CA GLU A 47 17.43 12.60 27.04
C GLU A 47 17.93 11.15 27.07
N GLU A 48 18.72 10.79 28.08
CA GLU A 48 19.20 9.41 28.27
C GLU A 48 18.05 8.43 28.53
N TYR A 49 17.03 8.85 29.28
CA TYR A 49 15.81 8.07 29.49
C TYR A 49 15.11 7.76 28.15
N ARG A 50 14.94 8.77 27.28
CA ARG A 50 14.26 8.61 25.99
C ARG A 50 15.02 7.67 25.07
N GLU A 51 16.34 7.82 24.96
CA GLU A 51 17.18 6.95 24.15
C GLU A 51 17.13 5.50 24.66
N GLN A 52 17.28 5.29 25.97
CA GLN A 52 17.22 3.95 26.57
C GLN A 52 15.84 3.31 26.45
N LEU A 53 14.77 4.10 26.58
CA LEU A 53 13.40 3.64 26.37
C LEU A 53 13.19 3.21 24.91
N ARG A 54 13.65 4.02 23.95
CA ARG A 54 13.60 3.70 22.51
C ARG A 54 14.31 2.40 22.20
N GLU A 55 15.56 2.25 22.63
CA GLU A 55 16.35 1.03 22.41
C GLU A 55 15.72 -0.19 23.09
N ARG A 56 15.18 -0.03 24.31
CA ARG A 56 14.50 -1.11 25.02
C ARG A 56 13.26 -1.59 24.28
N VAL A 57 12.38 -0.68 23.86
CA VAL A 57 11.14 -1.04 23.17
C VAL A 57 11.44 -1.65 21.81
N LYS A 58 12.42 -1.11 21.08
CA LYS A 58 12.90 -1.69 19.82
C LYS A 58 13.47 -3.10 20.02
N LYS A 59 14.33 -3.30 21.01
CA LYS A 59 14.87 -4.62 21.36
C LYS A 59 13.76 -5.60 21.77
N PHE A 60 12.75 -5.11 22.49
CA PHE A 60 11.57 -5.89 22.83
C PHE A 60 10.84 -6.33 21.56
N ALA A 61 10.56 -5.42 20.63
CA ALA A 61 9.92 -5.73 19.34
C ALA A 61 10.72 -6.76 18.53
N LEU A 62 12.03 -6.58 18.38
CA LEU A 62 12.89 -7.53 17.64
C LEU A 62 12.91 -8.95 18.25
N ALA A 63 12.75 -9.05 19.57
CA ALA A 63 12.68 -10.32 20.28
C ALA A 63 11.33 -11.02 20.13
N GLN A 64 10.29 -10.34 19.63
CA GLN A 64 8.96 -10.93 19.49
C GLN A 64 8.88 -11.91 18.33
N ASP A 65 8.03 -12.91 18.47
CA ASP A 65 7.80 -13.94 17.46
C ASP A 65 6.82 -13.47 16.38
N VAL A 66 7.24 -13.53 15.12
CA VAL A 66 6.41 -13.21 13.95
C VAL A 66 6.35 -14.41 12.99
N ASP A 67 6.69 -15.60 13.48
CA ASP A 67 6.71 -16.80 12.66
C ASP A 67 5.32 -17.08 12.07
N LEU A 68 5.35 -17.50 10.81
CA LEU A 68 4.16 -17.94 10.10
C LEU A 68 3.80 -19.35 10.57
N PRO A 69 2.51 -19.68 10.78
CA PRO A 69 2.10 -20.99 11.25
C PRO A 69 2.55 -22.13 10.35
N THR A 70 2.59 -21.90 9.02
CA THR A 70 3.06 -22.86 8.03
C THR A 70 3.86 -22.16 6.94
N PRO A 71 4.73 -22.87 6.19
CA PRO A 71 5.43 -22.30 5.02
C PRO A 71 4.47 -21.83 3.91
N ASP A 72 3.27 -22.40 3.84
CA ASP A 72 2.26 -22.05 2.83
C ASP A 72 1.40 -20.85 3.24
N THR A 73 1.54 -20.35 4.47
CA THR A 73 0.81 -19.18 4.93
C THR A 73 1.22 -17.96 4.13
N ARG A 74 0.23 -17.26 3.57
CA ARG A 74 0.44 -15.99 2.86
C ARG A 74 0.34 -14.83 3.85
N SER A 75 1.12 -13.79 3.61
CA SER A 75 1.22 -12.64 4.50
C SER A 75 0.40 -11.48 3.96
N THR A 76 -0.43 -10.88 4.79
CA THR A 76 -1.15 -9.65 4.43
C THR A 76 -0.46 -8.44 5.06
N PHE A 77 -0.33 -7.39 4.26
CA PHE A 77 0.22 -6.09 4.61
C PHE A 77 -0.83 -5.02 4.33
N TRP A 78 -0.78 -3.90 5.04
CA TRP A 78 -1.82 -2.89 4.92
C TRP A 78 -1.26 -1.49 5.15
N SER A 79 -1.89 -0.50 4.51
CA SER A 79 -1.47 0.90 4.60
C SER A 79 -2.68 1.81 4.62
N TYR A 80 -2.74 2.63 5.67
CA TYR A 80 -3.71 3.67 6.02
C TYR A 80 -5.17 3.39 5.62
N GLN A 81 -5.80 4.34 4.95
CA GLN A 81 -7.19 4.36 4.54
C GLN A 81 -7.33 3.84 3.10
N LEU A 82 -8.49 3.25 2.84
CA LEU A 82 -8.94 2.94 1.50
C LEU A 82 -9.44 4.19 0.79
N GLU A 83 -8.63 4.73 -0.11
CA GLU A 83 -8.99 5.91 -0.90
C GLU A 83 -9.72 5.52 -2.22
N ASP A 84 -9.58 4.28 -2.71
CA ASP A 84 -10.08 3.87 -4.05
C ASP A 84 -10.71 2.45 -4.08
N HIS A 85 -11.36 2.00 -3.00
CA HIS A 85 -12.00 0.67 -2.99
C HIS A 85 -13.38 0.71 -3.69
N PRO A 86 -13.68 -0.20 -4.65
CA PRO A 86 -14.94 -0.19 -5.40
C PRO A 86 -16.20 -0.40 -4.54
N GLY A 87 -16.05 -0.98 -3.35
CA GLY A 87 -17.13 -1.18 -2.37
C GLY A 87 -17.30 -0.07 -1.33
N ILE A 88 -16.50 1.00 -1.38
CA ILE A 88 -16.63 2.15 -0.46
C ILE A 88 -17.35 3.28 -1.17
N ASP A 89 -18.33 3.89 -0.49
CA ASP A 89 -19.02 5.06 -1.03
C ASP A 89 -18.21 6.34 -0.76
N ALA A 90 -17.30 6.64 -1.68
CA ALA A 90 -16.51 7.87 -1.68
C ALA A 90 -17.38 9.15 -1.76
N LYS A 91 -18.61 9.09 -2.33
CA LYS A 91 -19.51 10.26 -2.40
C LYS A 91 -20.15 10.55 -1.05
N ALA A 92 -20.45 9.50 -0.27
CA ALA A 92 -20.92 9.62 1.10
C ALA A 92 -19.79 9.99 2.09
N GLY A 93 -18.52 9.95 1.64
CA GLY A 93 -17.36 10.22 2.49
C GLY A 93 -17.08 9.10 3.48
N GLU A 94 -17.46 7.86 3.15
CA GLU A 94 -17.14 6.70 3.98
C GLU A 94 -15.62 6.54 4.10
N ALA A 95 -15.12 6.47 5.34
CA ALA A 95 -13.73 6.17 5.63
C ALA A 95 -13.63 4.75 6.20
N LEU A 96 -12.79 3.90 5.60
CA LEU A 96 -12.47 2.56 6.10
C LEU A 96 -10.95 2.35 6.08
N TYR A 97 -10.39 1.96 7.22
CA TYR A 97 -8.97 1.67 7.34
C TYR A 97 -8.62 0.27 6.81
N SER A 98 -7.56 0.19 6.01
CA SER A 98 -7.06 -1.03 5.37
C SER A 98 -6.73 -2.14 6.37
N MET A 99 -6.36 -1.77 7.59
CA MET A 99 -6.18 -2.68 8.74
C MET A 99 -7.38 -3.60 8.94
N HIS A 100 -8.59 -3.04 9.00
CA HIS A 100 -9.80 -3.83 9.29
C HIS A 100 -10.14 -4.75 8.14
N MET A 101 -9.84 -4.32 6.92
CA MET A 101 -10.02 -5.13 5.72
C MET A 101 -9.03 -6.28 5.67
N ALA A 102 -7.75 -6.04 5.98
CA ALA A 102 -6.74 -7.09 6.07
C ALA A 102 -7.08 -8.11 7.16
N ALA A 103 -7.52 -7.64 8.34
CA ALA A 103 -7.94 -8.51 9.45
C ALA A 103 -9.20 -9.32 9.11
N ALA A 104 -10.27 -8.66 8.65
CA ALA A 104 -11.53 -9.32 8.28
C ALA A 104 -11.34 -10.34 7.14
N TYR A 105 -10.55 -9.98 6.12
CA TYR A 105 -10.23 -10.89 5.03
C TYR A 105 -9.41 -12.09 5.53
N THR A 106 -8.40 -11.85 6.37
CA THR A 106 -7.59 -12.91 6.98
C THR A 106 -8.46 -13.89 7.77
N GLU A 107 -9.34 -13.38 8.62
CA GLU A 107 -10.22 -14.22 9.44
C GLU A 107 -11.24 -14.98 8.59
N ALA A 108 -11.81 -14.35 7.57
CA ALA A 108 -12.72 -15.02 6.63
C ALA A 108 -12.03 -16.19 5.90
N GLN A 109 -10.82 -15.98 5.38
CA GLN A 109 -10.07 -17.06 4.71
C GLN A 109 -9.66 -18.16 5.69
N ASN A 110 -9.21 -17.80 6.89
CA ASN A 110 -8.82 -18.75 7.92
C ASN A 110 -10.01 -19.57 8.47
N SER A 111 -11.23 -19.05 8.38
CA SER A 111 -12.45 -19.80 8.73
C SER A 111 -12.78 -20.93 7.74
N ILE A 112 -12.31 -20.81 6.50
CA ILE A 112 -12.45 -21.84 5.46
C ILE A 112 -11.33 -22.87 5.58
N THR A 113 -10.09 -22.37 5.59
CA THR A 113 -8.88 -23.19 5.72
C THR A 113 -7.98 -22.54 6.78
N PRO A 114 -7.81 -23.16 7.95
CA PRO A 114 -6.98 -22.61 9.02
C PRO A 114 -5.58 -22.24 8.54
N ASP A 115 -5.01 -21.17 9.12
CA ASP A 115 -3.63 -20.72 8.90
C ASP A 115 -3.24 -20.40 7.44
N THR A 116 -4.23 -20.15 6.57
CA THR A 116 -4.01 -19.72 5.19
C THR A 116 -3.39 -18.33 5.10
N LEU A 117 -3.81 -17.42 5.97
CA LEU A 117 -3.40 -16.02 6.00
C LEU A 117 -2.91 -15.60 7.38
N ARG A 118 -1.94 -14.69 7.39
CA ARG A 118 -1.51 -13.97 8.59
C ARG A 118 -1.38 -12.49 8.28
N TYR A 119 -1.69 -11.64 9.25
CA TYR A 119 -1.32 -10.22 9.29
C TYR A 119 -0.42 -9.98 10.50
N LEU A 120 0.38 -8.91 10.48
CA LEU A 120 1.37 -8.63 11.51
C LEU A 120 0.76 -8.64 12.93
N GLU A 121 -0.31 -7.88 13.15
CA GLU A 121 -0.98 -7.77 14.45
C GLU A 121 -1.69 -9.08 14.86
N GLY A 122 -1.89 -10.00 13.90
CA GLY A 122 -2.40 -11.35 14.14
C GLY A 122 -1.33 -12.36 14.58
N THR A 123 -0.04 -12.01 14.51
CA THR A 123 1.06 -12.87 15.01
C THR A 123 1.15 -12.82 16.54
N PRO A 124 1.76 -13.82 17.21
CA PRO A 124 2.00 -13.76 18.66
C PRO A 124 2.75 -12.48 19.08
N GLY A 125 3.75 -12.08 18.30
CA GLY A 125 4.56 -10.91 18.54
C GLY A 125 3.84 -9.59 18.28
N GLY A 126 3.03 -9.51 17.23
CA GLY A 126 2.17 -8.36 16.96
C GLY A 126 1.18 -8.12 18.09
N LYS A 127 0.54 -9.17 18.60
CA LYS A 127 -0.34 -9.08 19.79
C LYS A 127 0.42 -8.60 21.02
N THR A 128 1.59 -9.18 21.28
CA THR A 128 2.42 -8.84 22.45
C THR A 128 2.93 -7.40 22.40
N LEU A 129 3.30 -6.90 21.22
CA LEU A 129 3.66 -5.49 21.02
C LEU A 129 2.43 -4.57 21.15
N GLY A 130 1.28 -5.00 20.63
CA GLY A 130 -0.01 -4.31 20.76
C GLY A 130 -0.43 -4.05 22.21
N GLU A 131 -0.17 -5.00 23.12
CA GLU A 131 -0.43 -4.85 24.56
C GLU A 131 0.36 -3.71 25.23
N LEU A 132 1.39 -3.17 24.58
CA LEU A 132 2.12 -2.00 25.07
C LEU A 132 1.41 -0.68 24.76
N HIS A 133 0.40 -0.68 23.88
CA HIS A 133 -0.40 0.49 23.50
C HIS A 133 0.47 1.74 23.24
N LEU A 134 1.58 1.58 22.51
CA LEU A 134 2.58 2.64 22.28
C LEU A 134 2.00 3.87 21.55
N TRP A 135 0.91 3.67 20.82
CA TRP A 135 0.16 4.74 20.15
C TRP A 135 -0.74 5.54 21.10
N ASP A 136 -1.09 5.00 22.26
CA ASP A 136 -2.04 5.62 23.18
C ASP A 136 -1.43 6.83 23.90
N ALA A 137 -2.09 7.97 23.76
CA ALA A 137 -1.62 9.23 24.35
C ALA A 137 -1.48 9.17 25.89
N GLN A 138 -2.32 8.39 26.59
CA GLN A 138 -2.20 8.21 28.04
C GLN A 138 -0.94 7.42 28.40
N VAL A 139 -0.58 6.40 27.61
CA VAL A 139 0.67 5.65 27.78
C VAL A 139 1.88 6.54 27.49
N GLN A 140 1.86 7.30 26.39
CA GLN A 140 2.93 8.24 26.04
C GLN A 140 3.13 9.30 27.14
N ASN A 141 2.04 9.87 27.65
CA ASN A 141 2.07 10.84 28.75
C ASN A 141 2.61 10.21 30.04
N ALA A 142 2.22 8.97 30.36
CA ALA A 142 2.71 8.26 31.54
C ALA A 142 4.20 7.90 31.45
N LEU A 143 4.74 7.81 30.24
CA LEU A 143 6.18 7.68 29.96
C LEU A 143 6.91 9.03 29.93
N GLY A 144 6.21 10.16 30.14
CA GLY A 144 6.83 11.49 30.08
C GLY A 144 7.26 11.91 28.68
N LEU A 145 6.65 11.33 27.64
CA LEU A 145 6.91 11.65 26.24
C LEU A 145 5.95 12.73 25.75
N ASN A 146 6.45 13.64 24.92
CA ASN A 146 5.57 14.48 24.12
C ASN A 146 5.03 13.68 22.92
N LYS A 147 4.06 14.25 22.20
CA LYS A 147 3.43 13.59 21.05
C LYS A 147 4.44 13.10 20.01
N GLU A 148 5.44 13.93 19.68
CA GLU A 148 6.45 13.61 18.68
C GLU A 148 7.32 12.42 19.13
N ALA A 149 7.87 12.46 20.35
CA ALA A 149 8.69 11.40 20.90
C ALA A 149 7.92 10.09 21.08
N GLY A 150 6.67 10.15 21.54
CA GLY A 150 5.80 8.98 21.67
C GLY A 150 5.46 8.35 20.31
N THR A 151 5.21 9.19 19.32
CA THR A 151 4.97 8.77 17.94
C THR A 151 6.20 8.10 17.33
N THR A 152 7.39 8.70 17.50
CA THR A 152 8.67 8.12 17.05
C THR A 152 8.95 6.77 17.73
N LEU A 153 8.75 6.68 19.05
CA LEU A 153 8.92 5.43 19.80
C LEU A 153 8.06 4.30 19.23
N ALA A 154 6.78 4.58 18.97
CA ALA A 154 5.86 3.61 18.40
C ALA A 154 6.26 3.25 16.96
N TYR A 155 6.69 4.22 16.14
CA TYR A 155 7.19 3.96 14.79
C TYR A 155 8.40 3.02 14.77
N ASP A 156 9.40 3.26 15.61
CA ASP A 156 10.60 2.42 15.64
C ASP A 156 10.30 1.00 16.09
N ALA A 157 9.39 0.84 17.06
CA ALA A 157 9.01 -0.47 17.59
C ALA A 157 8.25 -1.30 16.56
N TRP A 158 7.20 -0.72 15.96
CA TRP A 158 6.39 -1.39 14.95
C TRP A 158 7.17 -1.58 13.65
N GLY A 159 7.97 -0.61 13.23
CA GLY A 159 8.84 -0.73 12.05
C GLY A 159 9.83 -1.89 12.17
N ALA A 160 10.46 -2.07 13.34
CA ALA A 160 11.36 -3.20 13.58
C ALA A 160 10.64 -4.56 13.54
N LEU A 161 9.39 -4.61 14.02
CA LEU A 161 8.59 -5.84 13.95
C LEU A 161 8.09 -6.12 12.53
N SER A 162 7.65 -5.08 11.80
CA SER A 162 7.24 -5.12 10.39
C SER A 162 8.36 -5.63 9.48
N GLU A 163 9.59 -5.12 9.66
CA GLU A 163 10.76 -5.59 8.89
C GLU A 163 10.98 -7.09 9.09
N LYS A 164 10.93 -7.55 10.35
CA LYS A 164 11.06 -8.98 10.68
C LYS A 164 9.96 -9.83 10.05
N TYR A 165 8.72 -9.34 10.07
CA TYR A 165 7.57 -10.02 9.48
C TYR A 165 7.65 -10.09 7.95
N ALA A 166 8.09 -9.02 7.30
CA ALA A 166 8.37 -9.00 5.86
C ALA A 166 9.48 -10.00 5.48
N ALA A 167 10.58 -10.03 6.24
CA ALA A 167 11.67 -10.98 6.01
C ALA A 167 11.22 -12.45 6.12
N LYS A 168 10.26 -12.75 7.01
CA LYS A 168 9.68 -14.09 7.21
C LYS A 168 8.66 -14.51 6.16
N THR A 169 8.23 -13.60 5.30
CA THR A 169 7.24 -13.88 4.27
C THR A 169 7.91 -14.60 3.10
N GLU A 170 7.50 -15.84 2.83
CA GLU A 170 8.04 -16.67 1.74
C GLU A 170 7.02 -16.95 0.62
N ASN A 171 5.73 -16.90 0.96
CA ASN A 171 4.63 -17.07 0.01
C ASN A 171 3.98 -15.71 -0.33
N GLU A 172 2.85 -15.68 -1.04
CA GLU A 172 2.21 -14.44 -1.50
C GLU A 172 2.13 -13.36 -0.40
N ALA A 173 2.55 -12.15 -0.75
CA ALA A 173 2.45 -10.95 0.07
C ALA A 173 1.28 -10.09 -0.45
N LEU A 174 0.15 -10.10 0.27
CA LEU A 174 -1.09 -9.41 -0.10
C LEU A 174 -1.11 -8.00 0.50
N PHE A 175 -0.85 -6.98 -0.31
CA PHE A 175 -0.89 -5.58 0.09
C PHE A 175 -2.32 -5.01 -0.09
N PHE A 176 -2.99 -4.71 1.02
CA PHE A 176 -4.30 -4.06 1.07
C PHE A 176 -4.16 -2.56 0.79
N MET A 177 -3.79 -2.22 -0.46
CA MET A 177 -3.68 -0.87 -1.01
C MET A 177 -3.69 -0.91 -2.54
N ALA A 178 -3.89 0.24 -3.19
CA ALA A 178 -3.80 0.38 -4.64
C ALA A 178 -2.40 0.86 -5.09
N GLU A 179 -1.73 1.67 -4.27
CA GLU A 179 -0.37 2.15 -4.49
C GLU A 179 0.36 2.20 -3.15
N LEU A 180 1.69 2.07 -3.17
CA LEU A 180 2.51 2.24 -1.97
C LEU A 180 2.79 3.72 -1.74
N ASN A 181 2.25 4.29 -0.66
CA ASN A 181 2.60 5.64 -0.25
C ASN A 181 4.03 5.66 0.30
N PRO A 182 4.94 6.50 -0.24
CA PRO A 182 6.35 6.47 0.12
C PRO A 182 6.62 6.88 1.57
N ASN A 183 5.66 7.49 2.25
CA ASN A 183 5.81 7.89 3.64
C ASN A 183 5.31 6.81 4.61
N THR A 184 5.06 5.57 4.16
CA THR A 184 4.48 4.51 4.99
C THR A 184 5.42 3.36 5.26
N VAL A 185 5.22 2.65 6.37
CA VAL A 185 5.99 1.43 6.73
C VAL A 185 5.90 0.38 5.63
N ALA A 186 4.74 0.26 4.97
CA ALA A 186 4.55 -0.61 3.83
C ALA A 186 5.56 -0.34 2.69
N TYR A 187 5.87 0.92 2.39
CA TYR A 187 6.84 1.27 1.34
C TYR A 187 8.29 1.25 1.84
N GLN A 188 8.56 1.93 2.95
CA GLN A 188 9.92 2.18 3.45
C GLN A 188 10.57 0.97 4.10
N THR A 189 9.75 0.03 4.59
CA THR A 189 10.21 -1.10 5.40
C THR A 189 9.75 -2.42 4.80
N GLU A 190 8.45 -2.68 4.69
CA GLU A 190 7.94 -4.02 4.39
C GLU A 190 8.16 -4.43 2.93
N SER A 191 7.67 -3.65 1.97
CA SER A 191 7.92 -3.91 0.55
C SER A 191 9.40 -3.80 0.21
N ARG A 192 10.13 -2.86 0.85
CA ARG A 192 11.57 -2.77 0.70
C ARG A 192 12.26 -4.06 1.12
N GLN A 193 11.98 -4.58 2.31
CA GLN A 193 12.56 -5.83 2.78
C GLN A 193 12.28 -6.98 1.81
N LEU A 194 11.04 -7.13 1.36
CA LEU A 194 10.68 -8.14 0.35
C LEU A 194 11.49 -7.97 -0.94
N ARG A 195 11.61 -6.73 -1.46
CA ARG A 195 12.39 -6.46 -2.67
C ARG A 195 13.89 -6.75 -2.48
N GLN A 196 14.43 -6.48 -1.30
CA GLN A 196 15.83 -6.76 -0.95
C GLN A 196 16.11 -8.27 -0.88
N ASP A 197 15.13 -9.05 -0.43
CA ASP A 197 15.20 -10.52 -0.38
C ASP A 197 14.93 -11.17 -1.75
N GLY A 198 14.76 -10.38 -2.82
CA GLY A 198 14.47 -10.88 -4.17
C GLY A 198 13.02 -11.35 -4.36
N LYS A 199 12.13 -11.01 -3.43
CA LYS A 199 10.74 -11.47 -3.35
C LYS A 199 9.76 -10.49 -4.00
N LEU A 200 10.14 -9.89 -5.12
CA LEU A 200 9.32 -8.89 -5.82
C LEU A 200 8.08 -9.54 -6.47
N ASP A 201 8.21 -10.77 -6.94
CA ASP A 201 7.22 -11.54 -7.69
C ASP A 201 6.06 -12.07 -6.83
N ILE A 202 6.26 -12.20 -5.52
CA ILE A 202 5.21 -12.62 -4.58
C ILE A 202 4.33 -11.45 -4.09
N ILE A 203 4.70 -10.20 -4.41
CA ILE A 203 3.94 -9.01 -3.99
C ILE A 203 2.69 -8.87 -4.87
N ASN A 204 1.52 -8.82 -4.22
CA ASN A 204 0.23 -8.70 -4.86
C ASN A 204 -0.60 -7.60 -4.18
N PHE A 205 -1.02 -6.60 -4.95
CA PHE A 205 -1.93 -5.58 -4.46
C PHE A 205 -3.38 -6.06 -4.57
N MET A 206 -4.11 -5.97 -3.47
CA MET A 206 -5.50 -6.41 -3.37
C MET A 206 -6.48 -5.48 -4.08
N TYR A 207 -6.09 -4.23 -4.33
CA TYR A 207 -6.94 -3.26 -5.02
C TYR A 207 -6.43 -2.99 -6.44
N PRO A 208 -7.35 -2.67 -7.36
CA PRO A 208 -6.97 -2.34 -8.73
C PRO A 208 -5.99 -1.16 -8.73
N ALA A 209 -5.11 -1.14 -9.73
CA ALA A 209 -4.30 0.04 -10.00
C ALA A 209 -5.22 1.24 -10.29
N PRO A 210 -4.85 2.47 -9.90
CA PRO A 210 -5.66 3.67 -10.12
C PRO A 210 -5.53 4.14 -11.57
N THR A 211 -6.07 3.35 -12.50
CA THR A 211 -5.97 3.54 -13.95
C THR A 211 -6.44 4.92 -14.42
N GLN A 212 -7.33 5.57 -13.68
CA GLN A 212 -7.76 6.94 -13.95
C GLN A 212 -6.61 7.95 -13.87
N LYS A 213 -5.59 7.72 -13.01
CA LYS A 213 -4.38 8.56 -12.93
C LYS A 213 -3.50 8.43 -14.17
N TYR A 214 -3.64 7.32 -14.90
CA TYR A 214 -2.78 6.96 -16.04
C TYR A 214 -3.47 7.20 -17.38
N ALA A 215 -4.68 7.77 -17.39
CA ALA A 215 -5.53 7.87 -18.58
C ALA A 215 -4.88 8.62 -19.76
N ASP A 216 -4.00 9.57 -19.48
CA ASP A 216 -3.31 10.37 -20.50
C ASP A 216 -2.00 9.71 -21.03
N LEU A 217 -1.65 8.51 -20.54
CA LEU A 217 -0.44 7.78 -20.94
C LEU A 217 -0.71 6.81 -22.09
N ALA A 218 0.34 6.37 -22.78
CA ALA A 218 0.23 5.33 -23.80
C ALA A 218 -0.29 4.00 -23.20
N PRO A 219 -1.12 3.21 -23.92
CA PRO A 219 -1.70 1.97 -23.40
C PRO A 219 -0.68 0.99 -22.82
N GLU A 220 0.48 0.84 -23.47
CA GLU A 220 1.56 -0.05 -23.04
C GLU A 220 2.22 0.43 -21.74
N THR A 221 2.24 1.75 -21.51
CA THR A 221 2.71 2.36 -20.26
C THR A 221 1.70 2.17 -19.15
N GLN A 222 0.40 2.30 -19.46
CA GLN A 222 -0.67 2.01 -18.51
C GLN A 222 -0.63 0.53 -18.08
N GLU A 223 -0.47 -0.39 -19.02
CA GLU A 223 -0.33 -1.81 -18.74
C GLU A 223 0.87 -2.08 -17.82
N LEU A 224 2.03 -1.49 -18.12
CA LEU A 224 3.23 -1.62 -17.29
C LEU A 224 2.99 -1.12 -15.86
N LEU A 225 2.36 0.05 -15.69
CA LEU A 225 2.05 0.63 -14.38
C LEU A 225 0.96 -0.15 -13.62
N THR A 226 0.18 -0.99 -14.29
CA THR A 226 -0.79 -1.89 -13.62
C THR A 226 -0.15 -3.18 -13.09
N SER A 227 1.08 -3.49 -13.53
CA SER A 227 1.83 -4.66 -13.06
C SER A 227 2.16 -4.56 -11.57
N GLN A 228 1.94 -5.65 -10.84
CA GLN A 228 2.21 -5.72 -9.39
C GLN A 228 3.69 -5.44 -9.08
N ALA A 229 4.61 -5.99 -9.88
CA ALA A 229 6.05 -5.80 -9.70
C ALA A 229 6.48 -4.33 -9.90
N VAL A 230 5.83 -3.60 -10.81
CA VAL A 230 6.11 -2.17 -11.01
C VAL A 230 5.51 -1.34 -9.88
N ARG A 231 4.26 -1.63 -9.51
CA ARG A 231 3.56 -0.95 -8.38
C ARG A 231 4.26 -1.15 -7.03
N ALA A 232 4.97 -2.26 -6.87
CA ALA A 232 5.78 -2.53 -5.69
C ALA A 232 7.04 -1.65 -5.58
N GLN A 233 7.41 -0.94 -6.64
CA GLN A 233 8.63 -0.11 -6.72
C GLN A 233 8.30 1.37 -6.95
N VAL A 234 7.31 1.65 -7.79
CA VAL A 234 6.99 3.00 -8.27
C VAL A 234 5.86 3.62 -7.47
N HIS A 235 5.95 4.93 -7.26
CA HIS A 235 4.86 5.72 -6.69
C HIS A 235 4.72 7.10 -7.37
N THR A 236 3.51 7.64 -7.37
CA THR A 236 3.21 8.94 -8.01
C THR A 236 2.94 10.07 -7.00
N PHE A 237 3.11 9.79 -5.70
CA PHE A 237 2.97 10.80 -4.66
C PHE A 237 4.08 11.85 -4.77
N ALA A 238 3.70 13.12 -4.72
CA ALA A 238 4.64 14.22 -4.61
C ALA A 238 5.47 14.11 -3.31
N TYR A 239 6.70 14.61 -3.36
CA TYR A 239 7.59 14.65 -2.21
C TYR A 239 8.30 16.01 -2.13
N ASP A 240 8.75 16.36 -0.93
CA ASP A 240 9.61 17.50 -0.65
C ASP A 240 10.87 17.00 0.05
N GLU A 241 12.06 17.30 -0.49
CA GLU A 241 13.34 16.91 0.13
C GLU A 241 13.58 17.58 1.49
N LYS A 242 12.81 18.63 1.81
CA LYS A 242 12.81 19.31 3.11
C LYS A 242 11.82 18.71 4.10
N ASP A 243 10.94 17.81 3.67
CA ASP A 243 10.04 17.10 4.58
C ASP A 243 10.89 16.25 5.55
N PRO A 244 10.66 16.33 6.87
CA PRO A 244 11.33 15.46 7.84
C PRO A 244 11.18 13.95 7.56
N LYS A 245 10.19 13.54 6.78
CA LYS A 245 9.91 12.16 6.38
C LYS A 245 10.59 11.76 5.08
N TYR A 246 11.22 12.71 4.39
CA TYR A 246 11.93 12.46 3.16
C TYR A 246 13.01 11.39 3.34
N THR A 247 13.13 10.54 2.34
CA THR A 247 14.22 9.58 2.22
C THR A 247 14.72 9.57 0.78
N PRO A 248 16.00 9.26 0.54
CA PRO A 248 16.49 8.95 -0.81
C PRO A 248 15.65 7.92 -1.55
N LEU A 249 15.06 6.94 -0.85
CA LEU A 249 14.17 5.94 -1.46
C LEU A 249 12.85 6.55 -1.96
N THR A 250 12.34 7.59 -1.30
CA THR A 250 11.17 8.38 -1.76
C THR A 250 11.46 9.05 -3.09
N LYS A 251 12.66 9.60 -3.27
CA LYS A 251 13.07 10.18 -4.56
C LYS A 251 13.28 9.13 -5.64
N ALA A 252 13.91 8.00 -5.27
CA ALA A 252 14.23 6.93 -6.20
C ALA A 252 12.99 6.29 -6.82
N GLY A 253 11.91 6.10 -6.04
CA GLY A 253 10.66 5.50 -6.51
C GLY A 253 9.63 6.48 -7.10
N HIS A 254 9.91 7.79 -7.09
CA HIS A 254 8.97 8.77 -7.61
C HIS A 254 8.91 8.77 -9.14
N LEU A 255 7.68 8.72 -9.67
CA LEU A 255 7.36 8.90 -11.08
C LEU A 255 6.45 10.13 -11.25
N ASP A 256 6.98 11.16 -11.92
CA ASP A 256 6.20 12.36 -12.28
C ASP A 256 5.36 12.08 -13.53
N LEU A 257 4.05 11.94 -13.33
CA LEU A 257 3.10 11.63 -14.40
C LEU A 257 3.02 12.74 -15.47
N LYS A 258 3.26 14.01 -15.11
CA LYS A 258 3.24 15.11 -16.09
C LYS A 258 4.47 15.05 -17.00
N GLN A 259 5.64 14.79 -16.41
CA GLN A 259 6.87 14.60 -17.20
C GLN A 259 6.77 13.35 -18.07
N LEU A 260 6.21 12.27 -17.53
CA LEU A 260 5.98 11.04 -18.29
C LEU A 260 5.07 11.28 -19.50
N ALA A 261 3.92 11.93 -19.29
CA ALA A 261 2.98 12.24 -20.38
C ALA A 261 3.57 13.18 -21.45
N ALA A 262 4.54 14.02 -21.09
CA ALA A 262 5.22 14.93 -22.02
C ALA A 262 6.25 14.22 -22.92
N LEU A 263 6.60 12.96 -22.66
CA LEU A 263 7.56 12.23 -23.49
C LEU A 263 6.96 11.91 -24.87
N PRO A 264 7.76 12.01 -25.94
CA PRO A 264 7.26 12.03 -27.31
C PRO A 264 6.78 10.67 -27.83
N THR A 265 7.18 9.55 -27.21
CA THR A 265 6.84 8.20 -27.68
C THR A 265 6.47 7.26 -26.53
N PRO A 266 5.66 6.21 -26.78
CA PRO A 266 5.38 5.15 -25.81
C PRO A 266 6.64 4.45 -25.28
N GLU A 267 7.64 4.22 -26.13
CA GLU A 267 8.92 3.61 -25.74
C GLU A 267 9.67 4.51 -24.75
N ALA A 268 9.60 5.83 -24.96
CA ALA A 268 10.22 6.79 -24.04
C ALA A 268 9.51 6.78 -22.68
N GLN A 269 8.17 6.70 -22.68
CA GLN A 269 7.38 6.56 -21.45
C GLN A 269 7.72 5.26 -20.71
N ARG A 270 7.74 4.13 -21.43
CA ARG A 270 8.11 2.83 -20.88
C ARG A 270 9.50 2.84 -20.25
N ALA A 271 10.49 3.38 -20.97
CA ALA A 271 11.85 3.53 -20.48
C ALA A 271 11.94 4.36 -19.20
N ALA A 272 11.18 5.46 -19.09
CA ALA A 272 11.16 6.27 -17.88
C ALA A 272 10.60 5.52 -16.66
N VAL A 273 9.57 4.68 -16.85
CA VAL A 273 9.04 3.80 -15.78
C VAL A 273 10.10 2.75 -15.37
N LEU A 274 10.77 2.13 -16.34
CA LEU A 274 11.84 1.16 -16.07
C LEU A 274 13.04 1.81 -15.37
N GLU A 275 13.36 3.06 -15.67
CA GLU A 275 14.42 3.82 -15.00
C GLU A 275 14.09 4.04 -13.51
N VAL A 276 12.82 4.31 -13.17
CA VAL A 276 12.38 4.35 -11.76
C VAL A 276 12.60 2.99 -11.09
N CYS A 277 12.24 1.89 -11.76
CA CYS A 277 12.49 0.55 -11.23
C CYS A 277 14.00 0.29 -11.03
N ALA A 278 14.85 0.74 -11.96
CA ALA A 278 16.31 0.60 -11.85
C ALA A 278 16.88 1.42 -10.68
N ARG A 279 16.35 2.64 -10.46
CA ARG A 279 16.70 3.47 -9.30
C ARG A 279 16.35 2.78 -8.00
N VAL A 280 15.13 2.24 -7.88
CA VAL A 280 14.69 1.51 -6.68
C VAL A 280 15.51 0.24 -6.45
N ALA A 281 15.73 -0.57 -7.48
CA ALA A 281 16.55 -1.77 -7.40
C ALA A 281 18.00 -1.45 -6.97
N THR A 282 18.57 -0.34 -7.44
CA THR A 282 19.88 0.16 -6.99
C THR A 282 19.88 0.48 -5.49
N MET A 283 18.82 1.10 -4.98
CA MET A 283 18.66 1.38 -3.54
C MET A 283 18.46 0.10 -2.73
N ASP A 284 17.73 -0.89 -3.27
CA ASP A 284 17.49 -2.17 -2.61
C ASP A 284 18.79 -2.98 -2.44
N GLY A 285 19.75 -2.84 -3.36
CA GLY A 285 21.16 -3.20 -3.14
C GLY A 285 21.66 -4.41 -3.93
N PRO A 286 22.78 -5.03 -3.49
CA PRO A 286 23.51 -5.99 -4.32
C PRO A 286 22.71 -7.22 -4.77
N ALA A 287 21.74 -7.68 -3.98
CA ALA A 287 20.87 -8.79 -4.35
C ALA A 287 20.04 -8.51 -5.62
N ARG A 288 19.84 -7.24 -5.97
CA ARG A 288 19.10 -6.77 -7.13
C ARG A 288 20.00 -6.23 -8.26
N ALA A 289 21.33 -6.41 -8.16
CA ALA A 289 22.27 -5.88 -9.16
C ALA A 289 22.02 -6.40 -10.58
N ALA A 290 21.67 -7.68 -10.72
CA ALA A 290 21.33 -8.29 -12.02
C ALA A 290 20.06 -7.65 -12.64
N ASP A 291 19.09 -7.26 -11.81
CA ASP A 291 17.90 -6.56 -12.29
C ASP A 291 18.24 -5.14 -12.73
N VAL A 292 19.13 -4.44 -12.02
CA VAL A 292 19.61 -3.11 -12.44
C VAL A 292 20.26 -3.20 -13.81
N GLU A 293 21.18 -4.14 -14.03
CA GLU A 293 21.84 -4.35 -15.32
C GLU A 293 20.81 -4.63 -16.43
N LYS A 294 19.89 -5.58 -16.19
CA LYS A 294 18.82 -5.92 -17.14
C LYS A 294 17.95 -4.72 -17.49
N LEU A 295 17.51 -3.95 -16.50
CA LEU A 295 16.67 -2.77 -16.69
C LEU A 295 17.42 -1.68 -17.45
N VAL A 296 18.69 -1.43 -17.12
CA VAL A 296 19.54 -0.45 -17.81
C VAL A 296 19.72 -0.81 -19.28
N GLU A 297 20.00 -2.07 -19.60
CA GLU A 297 20.13 -2.52 -20.99
C GLU A 297 18.81 -2.39 -21.75
N GLU A 298 17.69 -2.74 -21.13
CA GLU A 298 16.36 -2.56 -21.74
C GLU A 298 16.03 -1.07 -21.98
N ILE A 299 16.38 -0.18 -21.05
CA ILE A 299 16.21 1.27 -21.22
C ILE A 299 17.05 1.78 -22.39
N LYS A 300 18.31 1.34 -22.52
CA LYS A 300 19.18 1.73 -23.64
C LYS A 300 18.64 1.24 -24.99
N VAL A 301 17.99 0.08 -25.04
CA VAL A 301 17.32 -0.38 -26.27
C VAL A 301 16.14 0.52 -26.63
N LEU A 302 15.34 0.93 -25.65
CA LEU A 302 14.15 1.79 -25.86
C LEU A 302 14.50 3.26 -26.12
N ARG A 303 15.60 3.74 -25.52
CA ARG A 303 16.10 5.12 -25.64
C ARG A 303 17.64 5.12 -25.75
N PRO A 304 18.21 4.81 -26.94
CA PRO A 304 19.66 4.69 -27.12
C PRO A 304 20.46 5.96 -26.80
N ASP A 305 19.86 7.13 -27.05
CA ASP A 305 20.50 8.42 -26.83
C ASP A 305 20.27 8.99 -25.42
N HIS A 306 19.58 8.23 -24.54
CA HIS A 306 19.28 8.66 -23.17
C HIS A 306 20.30 8.11 -22.18
N GLU A 307 20.86 8.98 -21.36
CA GLU A 307 21.73 8.59 -20.24
C GLU A 307 20.86 8.18 -19.04
N VAL A 308 20.92 6.91 -18.67
CA VAL A 308 20.18 6.38 -17.52
C VAL A 308 20.69 6.99 -16.23
N THR A 309 19.81 7.64 -15.46
CA THR A 309 20.16 8.28 -14.20
C THR A 309 19.88 7.35 -13.02
N LEU A 310 20.94 6.89 -12.36
CA LEU A 310 20.87 6.08 -11.15
C LEU A 310 21.10 6.95 -9.89
N PRO A 311 20.68 6.47 -8.69
CA PRO A 311 20.89 7.20 -7.43
C PRO A 311 22.37 7.50 -7.18
N SER A 312 22.66 8.60 -6.49
CA SER A 312 24.04 9.01 -6.21
C SER A 312 24.74 8.03 -5.25
N VAL A 313 26.07 8.17 -5.13
CA VAL A 313 26.84 7.35 -4.18
C VAL A 313 26.38 7.62 -2.75
N GLU A 314 26.04 8.86 -2.41
CA GLU A 314 25.53 9.24 -1.08
C GLU A 314 24.17 8.57 -0.79
N ASP A 315 23.27 8.54 -1.78
CA ASP A 315 21.97 7.86 -1.65
C ASP A 315 22.17 6.35 -1.46
N GLN A 316 23.08 5.74 -2.21
CA GLN A 316 23.41 4.32 -2.09
C GLN A 316 24.06 3.98 -0.74
N GLN A 317 24.91 4.87 -0.22
CA GLN A 317 25.49 4.74 1.12
C GLN A 317 24.42 4.79 2.21
N TRP A 318 23.49 5.76 2.12
CA TRP A 318 22.33 5.81 3.02
C TRP A 318 21.54 4.50 3.00
N ALA A 319 21.32 3.93 1.82
CA ALA A 319 20.60 2.66 1.70
C ALA A 319 21.37 1.48 2.31
N ALA A 320 22.70 1.48 2.18
CA ALA A 320 23.58 0.45 2.75
C ALA A 320 23.63 0.49 4.28
N GLU A 321 23.69 1.68 4.87
CA GLU A 321 23.66 1.88 6.33
C GLU A 321 22.39 1.33 6.96
N LEU A 322 21.25 1.44 6.29
CA LEU A 322 19.99 0.88 6.78
C LEU A 322 19.96 -0.65 6.78
N ARG A 323 20.67 -1.30 5.85
CA ARG A 323 20.77 -2.77 5.79
C ARG A 323 21.69 -3.33 6.88
N ASN A 324 22.80 -2.63 7.14
CA ASN A 324 23.81 -3.03 8.10
C ASN A 324 24.10 -1.86 9.06
N PRO A 325 23.26 -1.66 10.09
CA PRO A 325 23.58 -0.69 11.13
C PRO A 325 24.78 -1.21 11.93
N GLU A 326 26.00 -0.84 11.54
CA GLU A 326 27.20 -1.16 12.32
C GLU A 326 27.08 -0.56 13.74
N LYS A 327 27.51 -1.34 14.74
CA LYS A 327 27.63 -0.86 16.12
C LYS A 327 28.64 0.29 16.17
N GLY A 328 28.16 1.52 16.29
CA GLY A 328 29.00 2.70 16.56
C GLY A 328 28.88 3.83 15.53
N SER A 329 28.18 3.63 14.41
CA SER A 329 27.76 4.74 13.57
C SER A 329 26.72 5.57 14.32
N PRO A 330 26.76 6.92 14.26
CA PRO A 330 25.69 7.73 14.83
C PRO A 330 24.39 7.24 14.20
N ALA A 331 23.45 6.79 15.02
CA ALA A 331 22.16 6.32 14.58
C ALA A 331 21.50 7.48 13.83
N ARG A 332 21.59 7.50 12.50
CA ARG A 332 20.66 8.31 11.73
C ARG A 332 19.28 7.77 12.09
N PRO A 333 18.31 8.65 12.40
CA PRO A 333 16.97 8.18 12.67
C PRO A 333 16.55 7.27 11.53
N PHE A 334 16.00 6.10 11.88
CA PHE A 334 15.28 5.28 10.90
C PHE A 334 14.36 6.21 10.11
N PRO A 335 14.23 6.01 8.79
CA PRO A 335 13.34 6.84 7.98
C PRO A 335 12.02 6.98 8.72
N VAL A 336 11.58 8.23 8.96
CA VAL A 336 10.31 8.51 9.66
C VAL A 336 9.19 8.16 8.68
N ALA A 337 9.00 6.88 8.43
CA ALA A 337 7.81 6.36 7.82
C ALA A 337 6.68 6.58 8.83
N VAL A 338 5.62 7.24 8.40
CA VAL A 338 4.33 7.23 9.08
C VAL A 338 3.87 5.77 9.06
N SER A 339 4.06 5.07 10.17
CA SER A 339 3.37 3.80 10.38
C SER A 339 1.89 4.02 10.21
N THR A 340 1.35 3.17 9.35
CA THR A 340 -0.08 3.00 9.22
C THR A 340 -0.60 2.09 10.33
N HIS A 341 0.27 1.34 11.02
CA HIS A 341 0.03 0.32 12.06
C HIS A 341 -0.42 0.84 13.45
N GLY A 342 -1.05 2.02 13.53
CA GLY A 342 -1.78 2.51 14.71
C GLY A 342 -2.03 4.03 14.68
N GLN A 343 -3.11 4.63 15.17
CA GLN A 343 -4.20 4.23 16.07
C GLN A 343 -5.56 4.49 15.41
N TYR A 344 -6.58 3.70 15.78
CA TYR A 344 -7.97 4.14 15.75
C TYR A 344 -8.09 5.49 16.48
N LEU A 345 -8.42 6.55 15.74
CA LEU A 345 -8.79 7.82 16.33
C LEU A 345 -10.32 7.96 16.23
N PRO A 346 -11.10 7.63 17.28
CA PRO A 346 -12.43 8.17 17.38
C PRO A 346 -12.31 9.69 17.58
N GLY A 347 -12.76 10.47 16.60
CA GLY A 347 -13.02 11.89 16.78
C GLY A 347 -11.99 12.90 16.26
N VAL A 348 -11.17 12.57 15.25
CA VAL A 348 -10.44 13.60 14.49
C VAL A 348 -11.10 13.76 13.13
N GLU A 349 -11.95 14.78 12.98
CA GLU A 349 -12.33 15.30 11.65
C GLU A 349 -11.07 15.88 11.00
N VAL A 350 -10.48 15.13 10.07
CA VAL A 350 -9.49 15.68 9.16
C VAL A 350 -10.27 16.37 8.05
N ASN A 351 -10.34 17.70 8.10
CA ASN A 351 -10.89 18.52 7.01
C ASN A 351 -9.99 18.41 5.77
N ALA A 352 -10.17 17.36 4.97
CA ALA A 352 -9.65 17.30 3.61
C ALA A 352 -10.57 18.12 2.68
N ARG A 353 -10.65 19.43 2.89
CA ARG A 353 -11.27 20.36 1.93
C ARG A 353 -10.50 21.68 1.86
N THR A 354 -9.64 21.76 0.85
CA THR A 354 -9.37 23.01 0.12
C THR A 354 -8.84 22.66 -1.27
N ALA A 355 -9.75 22.32 -2.18
CA ALA A 355 -9.50 22.59 -3.60
C ALA A 355 -9.63 24.12 -3.80
N PRO A 356 -8.72 24.79 -4.53
CA PRO A 356 -8.92 26.19 -4.87
C PRO A 356 -10.16 26.35 -5.76
N ALA A 357 -10.84 27.47 -5.52
CA ALA A 357 -12.14 27.81 -6.09
C ALA A 357 -12.20 27.70 -7.62
N ARG A 358 -13.32 27.13 -8.08
CA ARG A 358 -13.80 27.11 -9.46
C ARG A 358 -13.86 28.53 -10.03
N VAL A 359 -13.03 28.83 -11.02
CA VAL A 359 -13.23 30.00 -11.88
C VAL A 359 -14.26 29.64 -12.93
N GLU A 360 -15.25 30.52 -13.05
CA GLU A 360 -16.41 30.37 -13.90
C GLU A 360 -16.06 30.26 -15.38
N SER A 361 -16.82 29.40 -16.05
CA SER A 361 -16.94 29.22 -17.48
C SER A 361 -17.16 30.53 -18.24
N SER A 362 -16.45 30.69 -19.35
CA SER A 362 -16.89 31.53 -20.47
C SER A 362 -16.98 30.70 -21.75
N THR A 363 -18.10 30.93 -22.43
CA THR A 363 -18.70 30.21 -23.54
C THR A 363 -17.96 30.28 -24.88
N VAL A 364 -18.22 29.24 -25.68
CA VAL A 364 -17.82 28.88 -27.06
C VAL A 364 -18.07 30.00 -28.11
N PRO A 365 -17.54 29.89 -29.36
CA PRO A 365 -18.28 29.15 -30.39
C PRO A 365 -17.43 28.22 -31.30
N ALA A 366 -18.16 27.26 -31.88
CA ALA A 366 -17.72 26.13 -32.66
C ALA A 366 -17.22 26.47 -34.08
N SER A 367 -16.29 25.65 -34.58
CA SER A 367 -16.04 25.30 -35.99
C SER A 367 -14.95 24.21 -35.93
N GLU A 368 -14.88 23.11 -36.65
CA GLU A 368 -15.55 22.60 -37.84
C GLU A 368 -15.23 21.09 -37.91
N ALA A 369 -15.97 20.38 -38.76
CA ALA A 369 -15.95 18.95 -39.00
C ALA A 369 -14.55 18.26 -38.99
N ALA A 370 -14.46 17.13 -38.30
CA ALA A 370 -13.47 16.09 -38.57
C ALA A 370 -14.16 14.75 -38.80
N THR A 371 -14.19 14.38 -40.07
CA THR A 371 -14.48 13.07 -40.65
C THR A 371 -14.01 11.89 -39.80
N VAL A 372 -14.95 11.01 -39.47
CA VAL A 372 -14.68 9.64 -39.01
C VAL A 372 -14.05 8.87 -40.17
N ARG A 373 -12.74 8.59 -40.10
CA ARG A 373 -12.12 7.51 -40.88
C ARG A 373 -12.06 6.26 -40.01
N THR A 374 -13.10 5.46 -40.12
CA THR A 374 -13.06 4.05 -39.77
C THR A 374 -12.35 3.28 -40.89
N HIS A 375 -11.16 2.76 -40.60
CA HIS A 375 -10.60 1.65 -41.38
C HIS A 375 -10.82 0.37 -40.58
N GLY A 376 -11.93 -0.33 -40.85
CA GLY A 376 -11.96 -1.79 -40.77
C GLY A 376 -11.37 -2.36 -42.08
N PHE A 377 -10.92 -3.61 -42.17
CA PHE A 377 -11.50 -4.82 -41.62
C PHE A 377 -10.46 -5.96 -41.67
N LEU A 378 -10.43 -6.81 -40.64
CA LEU A 378 -10.31 -8.26 -40.85
C LEU A 378 -11.66 -8.74 -41.40
N THR A 379 -11.66 -9.21 -42.65
CA THR A 379 -12.82 -9.61 -43.46
C THR A 379 -13.82 -10.54 -42.74
N GLY A 380 -15.14 -10.24 -42.81
CA GLY A 380 -16.18 -11.28 -42.73
C GLY A 380 -17.39 -11.11 -41.81
N VAL A 381 -17.57 -9.99 -41.08
CA VAL A 381 -18.77 -9.81 -40.24
C VAL A 381 -19.31 -8.38 -40.38
N THR A 382 -20.50 -8.22 -40.94
CA THR A 382 -21.16 -6.91 -41.08
C THR A 382 -22.10 -6.67 -39.89
N PRO A 383 -21.78 -5.81 -38.91
CA PRO A 383 -22.76 -5.43 -37.90
C PRO A 383 -23.77 -4.44 -38.52
N GLN A 384 -25.06 -4.80 -38.50
CA GLN A 384 -26.14 -3.85 -38.80
C GLN A 384 -26.44 -2.99 -37.56
N PRO A 385 -26.27 -1.65 -37.62
CA PRO A 385 -26.78 -0.79 -36.56
C PRO A 385 -28.30 -0.61 -36.70
N LYS A 386 -29.06 -1.05 -35.70
CA LYS A 386 -30.46 -0.62 -35.49
C LYS A 386 -30.45 0.79 -34.89
N PRO A 387 -31.20 1.77 -35.44
CA PRO A 387 -31.34 3.07 -34.81
C PRO A 387 -32.25 2.95 -33.58
N VAL A 388 -31.80 3.46 -32.44
CA VAL A 388 -32.67 3.69 -31.28
C VAL A 388 -33.01 5.17 -31.25
N THR A 389 -34.29 5.45 -31.51
CA THR A 389 -34.95 6.75 -31.40
C THR A 389 -34.93 7.21 -29.95
N THR A 390 -34.51 8.46 -29.72
CA THR A 390 -34.68 9.17 -28.45
C THR A 390 -36.16 9.47 -28.22
N LEU A 391 -36.68 9.15 -27.03
CA LEU A 391 -37.94 9.72 -26.56
C LEU A 391 -37.86 10.10 -25.07
N ASP A 392 -38.17 11.36 -24.82
CA ASP A 392 -38.24 12.02 -23.52
C ASP A 392 -39.53 11.67 -22.74
N ARG A 393 -39.38 11.64 -21.41
CA ARG A 393 -40.31 11.99 -20.30
C ARG A 393 -41.73 11.39 -20.13
N ASN A 394 -41.91 10.90 -18.89
CA ASN A 394 -43.07 10.98 -17.96
C ASN A 394 -44.08 9.80 -17.80
N ASN A 395 -44.23 9.42 -16.52
CA ASN A 395 -45.37 8.83 -15.79
C ASN A 395 -45.56 7.29 -15.63
N THR A 396 -45.33 6.85 -14.37
CA THR A 396 -46.15 6.04 -13.45
C THR A 396 -46.56 4.57 -13.74
N SER A 397 -46.02 3.67 -12.89
CA SER A 397 -46.56 2.42 -12.29
C SER A 397 -47.04 1.23 -13.14
N ALA A 398 -46.31 0.10 -13.04
CA ALA A 398 -46.83 -1.24 -12.70
C ALA A 398 -45.66 -2.26 -12.56
N ALA A 399 -45.74 -3.18 -11.59
CA ALA A 399 -44.82 -4.32 -11.38
C ALA A 399 -45.29 -5.58 -12.14
N PRO A 400 -44.62 -6.75 -12.00
CA PRO A 400 -43.34 -7.14 -12.58
C PRO A 400 -43.50 -8.36 -13.55
N THR A 401 -42.50 -8.68 -14.40
CA THR A 401 -42.52 -9.96 -15.16
C THR A 401 -41.12 -10.53 -15.42
N GLN A 402 -40.86 -11.67 -14.76
CA GLN A 402 -40.07 -12.86 -15.12
C GLN A 402 -38.63 -12.73 -15.66
N ALA A 403 -37.73 -13.38 -14.91
CA ALA A 403 -36.40 -13.82 -15.34
C ALA A 403 -36.47 -15.05 -16.27
N PRO A 404 -35.53 -15.24 -17.21
CA PRO A 404 -35.38 -16.48 -17.97
C PRO A 404 -34.57 -17.56 -17.19
N PRO A 405 -34.75 -18.86 -17.53
CA PRO A 405 -34.37 -20.00 -16.68
C PRO A 405 -32.91 -20.46 -16.83
N ALA A 406 -32.43 -21.16 -15.80
CA ALA A 406 -31.14 -21.85 -15.75
C ALA A 406 -31.13 -23.14 -16.59
N PRO A 407 -29.98 -23.58 -17.15
CA PRO A 407 -29.88 -24.85 -17.85
C PRO A 407 -29.72 -26.05 -16.89
N GLU A 408 -30.32 -27.15 -17.33
CA GLU A 408 -30.58 -28.40 -16.63
C GLU A 408 -29.34 -29.25 -16.30
N GLN A 409 -29.46 -29.96 -15.17
CA GLN A 409 -28.61 -31.07 -14.78
C GLN A 409 -28.82 -32.27 -15.72
N SER A 410 -27.74 -32.84 -16.23
CA SER A 410 -27.73 -34.25 -16.67
C SER A 410 -27.05 -35.09 -15.60
N ARG A 411 -27.85 -35.92 -14.94
CA ARG A 411 -27.41 -37.12 -14.23
C ARG A 411 -27.76 -38.29 -15.13
N ASP A 412 -26.83 -39.23 -15.32
CA ASP A 412 -27.20 -40.60 -15.63
C ASP A 412 -26.42 -41.54 -14.69
N PRO A 413 -27.07 -42.57 -14.10
CA PRO A 413 -26.50 -43.50 -13.14
C PRO A 413 -26.07 -44.82 -13.80
N GLY A 414 -25.10 -45.52 -13.22
CA GLY A 414 -24.77 -46.88 -13.64
C GLY A 414 -23.83 -47.60 -12.69
N MET A 415 -24.39 -48.55 -11.93
CA MET A 415 -23.73 -49.42 -10.96
C MET A 415 -22.77 -50.45 -11.58
N GLY A 416 -21.79 -50.93 -10.79
CA GLY A 416 -21.36 -52.32 -10.85
C GLY A 416 -19.91 -52.64 -10.46
N VAL A 417 -19.75 -53.07 -9.19
CA VAL A 417 -18.61 -53.80 -8.55
C VAL A 417 -17.31 -53.04 -8.33
#